data_AF-A0A7S2KYJ0-F1
#
_entry.id   AF-A0A7S2KYJ0-F1
#
_cell.length_a   1.000
_cell.length_b   1.000
_cell.length_c   1.000
_cell.angle_alpha   90.00
_cell.angle_beta   90.00
_cell.angle_gamma   90.00
#
_symmetry.space_group_name_H-M   'P 1'
#
loop_
_entity.id
_entity.type
_entity.pdbx_description
1 polymer ?
#
loop_
_entity_poly.entity_id
_entity_poly.type
_entity_poly.pdbx_seq_one_letter_code
_entity_poly.pdbx_strand_id
1 'polypeptide(L)'
;TSLSMSESSTPFFSSSISDALDREVSYLPGKADSDFARKYGHLAGAQVRTVGEAFSQFSDMLGTPVNALYKGICTDLVGSLHLIVVNARFNKDPVFSLGLVAVLDLVLKNYPEQDTAKKIKTAMITSAGLDEAEIDAEAASLEAWAQGKTKDEIASALKGEGDSPLAAISNAAKADEYWMYSRFFGLGLVRLMDTVGVEQDMSVAYDCMEEWVGTCMGKPFYTACSDSDLYFKQKGKLDMMETMMKEIEIREKKRMADRLEEKAEMALKKAEKDVLMAEQIALEAEKEKQSA
;
A
#
# COMPACT_ATOMS: atom_id res chain seq x y z
N THR A 1 -64.44 -44.01 16.78
CA THR A 1 -64.69 -42.60 16.37
C THR A 1 -63.51 -41.78 16.87
N SER A 2 -62.47 -41.62 16.05
CA SER A 2 -61.32 -40.77 16.40
C SER A 2 -61.64 -39.34 16.00
N LEU A 3 -61.41 -38.40 16.93
CA LEU A 3 -61.49 -36.97 16.68
C LEU A 3 -60.06 -36.44 16.78
N SER A 4 -59.45 -36.32 15.61
CA SER A 4 -58.22 -35.56 15.38
C SER A 4 -58.56 -34.07 15.49
N MET A 5 -58.15 -33.42 16.58
CA MET A 5 -58.14 -31.97 16.69
C MET A 5 -56.80 -31.47 16.15
N SER A 6 -56.83 -30.89 14.94
CA SER A 6 -55.70 -30.17 14.37
C SER A 6 -55.53 -28.84 15.10
N GLU A 7 -54.46 -28.68 15.86
CA GLU A 7 -54.04 -27.37 16.38
C GLU A 7 -53.51 -26.53 15.22
N SER A 8 -54.39 -25.77 14.57
CA SER A 8 -53.98 -24.65 13.74
C SER A 8 -53.67 -23.46 14.67
N SER A 9 -52.42 -23.36 15.11
CA SER A 9 -51.92 -22.18 15.80
C SER A 9 -51.79 -21.03 14.81
N THR A 10 -52.87 -20.30 14.56
CA THR A 10 -52.79 -18.98 13.96
C THR A 10 -52.14 -18.02 14.98
N PRO A 11 -51.11 -17.26 14.59
CA PRO A 11 -50.54 -16.27 15.50
C PRO A 11 -51.60 -15.22 15.82
N PHE A 12 -51.88 -15.04 17.11
CA PHE A 12 -52.96 -14.17 17.62
C PHE A 12 -52.66 -12.67 17.42
N PHE A 13 -51.46 -12.32 16.96
CA PHE A 13 -51.02 -10.95 16.70
C PHE A 13 -50.62 -10.80 15.23
N SER A 14 -51.00 -9.68 14.61
CA SER A 14 -50.45 -9.30 13.31
C SER A 14 -48.93 -9.18 13.44
N SER A 15 -48.17 -9.53 12.39
CA SER A 15 -46.69 -9.47 12.44
C SER A 15 -46.20 -8.12 12.96
N SER A 16 -46.87 -7.02 12.57
CA SER A 16 -46.53 -5.67 13.02
C SER A 16 -46.63 -5.43 14.52
N ILE A 17 -47.52 -6.13 15.23
CA ILE A 17 -47.69 -5.97 16.69
C ILE A 17 -46.65 -6.82 17.41
N SER A 18 -46.35 -8.03 16.92
CA SER A 18 -45.26 -8.84 17.42
C SER A 18 -43.91 -8.13 17.25
N ASP A 19 -43.66 -7.54 16.07
CA ASP A 19 -42.44 -6.77 15.78
C ASP A 19 -42.34 -5.51 16.67
N ALA A 20 -43.47 -4.87 16.97
CA ALA A 20 -43.52 -3.72 17.87
C ALA A 20 -43.27 -4.11 19.34
N LEU A 21 -43.83 -5.24 19.79
CA LEU A 21 -43.58 -5.77 21.13
C LEU A 21 -42.12 -6.20 21.31
N ASP A 22 -41.53 -6.87 20.31
CA ASP A 22 -40.12 -7.26 20.36
C ASP A 22 -39.20 -6.05 20.42
N ARG A 23 -39.52 -4.95 19.71
CA ARG A 23 -38.79 -3.67 19.83
C ARG A 23 -38.89 -3.05 21.23
N GLU A 24 -40.07 -3.05 21.83
CA GLU A 24 -40.29 -2.53 23.19
C GLU A 24 -39.58 -3.38 24.25
N VAL A 25 -39.63 -4.71 24.13
CA VAL A 25 -39.07 -5.65 25.11
C VAL A 25 -37.54 -5.75 24.99
N SER A 26 -36.98 -5.58 23.79
CA SER A 26 -35.52 -5.60 23.56
C SER A 26 -34.83 -4.26 23.85
N TYR A 27 -35.60 -3.17 24.05
CA TYR A 27 -35.05 -1.86 24.35
C TYR A 27 -34.41 -1.83 25.74
N LEU A 28 -33.08 -1.74 25.78
CA LEU A 28 -32.31 -1.43 26.97
C LEU A 28 -31.97 0.07 26.97
N PRO A 29 -32.43 0.86 27.96
CA PRO A 29 -32.13 2.29 28.04
C PRO A 29 -30.61 2.54 27.90
N GLY A 30 -30.23 3.34 26.90
CA GLY A 30 -28.82 3.67 26.61
C GLY A 30 -28.12 2.77 25.60
N LYS A 31 -28.75 1.69 25.10
CA LYS A 31 -28.26 0.93 23.93
C LYS A 31 -29.02 1.36 22.67
N ALA A 32 -28.28 1.71 21.62
CA ALA A 32 -28.88 2.01 20.32
C ALA A 32 -29.54 0.75 19.73
N ASP A 33 -30.76 0.86 19.25
CA ASP A 33 -31.50 -0.19 18.52
C ASP A 33 -31.59 0.16 17.02
N SER A 34 -30.43 0.38 16.40
CA SER A 34 -30.30 0.52 14.94
C SER A 34 -29.76 -0.76 14.33
N ASP A 35 -29.96 -0.95 13.02
CA ASP A 35 -29.41 -2.10 12.31
C ASP A 35 -27.86 -2.17 12.41
N PHE A 36 -27.20 -1.00 12.45
CA PHE A 36 -25.78 -0.90 12.74
C PHE A 36 -25.42 -1.44 14.13
N ALA A 37 -26.19 -1.08 15.17
CA ALA A 37 -25.96 -1.55 16.53
C ALA A 37 -26.29 -3.04 16.69
N ARG A 38 -27.25 -3.58 15.94
CA ARG A 38 -27.51 -5.02 15.89
C ARG A 38 -26.34 -5.78 15.25
N LYS A 39 -25.76 -5.24 14.16
CA LYS A 39 -24.62 -5.85 13.47
C LYS A 39 -23.31 -5.74 14.27
N TYR A 40 -22.99 -4.58 14.81
CA TYR A 40 -21.66 -4.29 15.40
C TYR A 40 -21.68 -3.96 16.90
N GLY A 41 -22.84 -3.88 17.54
CA GLY A 41 -22.94 -3.46 18.95
C GLY A 41 -22.26 -4.40 19.93
N HIS A 42 -22.03 -5.66 19.54
CA HIS A 42 -21.22 -6.61 20.32
C HIS A 42 -19.74 -6.20 20.44
N LEU A 43 -19.25 -5.30 19.56
CA LEU A 43 -17.91 -4.73 19.61
C LEU A 43 -17.82 -3.46 20.47
N ALA A 44 -18.95 -2.92 20.94
CA ALA A 44 -18.95 -1.71 21.76
C ALA A 44 -18.19 -1.93 23.08
N GLY A 45 -17.23 -1.06 23.37
CA GLY A 45 -16.36 -1.18 24.55
C GLY A 45 -15.24 -2.22 24.43
N ALA A 46 -15.09 -2.85 23.26
CA ALA A 46 -13.93 -3.71 22.98
C ALA A 46 -12.63 -2.90 23.17
N GLN A 47 -11.64 -3.52 23.80
CA GLN A 47 -10.30 -2.95 23.91
C GLN A 47 -9.61 -3.12 22.56
N VAL A 48 -9.66 -2.05 21.77
CA VAL A 48 -9.02 -1.97 20.47
C VAL A 48 -7.62 -1.42 20.67
N ARG A 49 -6.65 -2.07 20.03
CA ARG A 49 -5.27 -1.59 20.01
C ARG A 49 -5.23 -0.14 19.49
N THR A 50 -4.38 0.68 20.09
CA THR A 50 -4.18 2.07 19.72
C THR A 50 -3.18 2.21 18.57
N VAL A 51 -3.26 3.34 17.87
CA VAL A 51 -2.27 3.77 16.88
C VAL A 51 -0.86 3.81 17.50
N GLY A 52 -0.73 4.26 18.75
CA GLY A 52 0.55 4.31 19.46
C GLY A 52 1.17 2.93 19.70
N GLU A 53 0.35 1.93 20.03
CA GLU A 53 0.79 0.54 20.17
C GLU A 53 1.20 -0.04 18.81
N ALA A 54 0.47 0.28 17.73
CA ALA A 54 0.84 -0.13 16.37
C ALA A 54 2.21 0.45 15.96
N PHE A 55 2.44 1.75 16.18
CA PHE A 55 3.74 2.39 15.93
C PHE A 55 4.88 1.83 16.78
N SER A 56 4.58 1.48 18.04
CA SER A 56 5.57 0.87 18.94
C SER A 56 6.03 -0.47 18.37
N GLN A 57 5.11 -1.36 18.01
CA GLN A 57 5.47 -2.64 17.39
C GLN A 57 6.16 -2.47 16.04
N PHE A 58 5.71 -1.53 15.20
CA PHE A 58 6.39 -1.23 13.93
C PHE A 58 7.86 -0.86 14.16
N SER A 59 8.12 0.00 15.15
CA SER A 59 9.47 0.45 15.49
C SER A 59 10.32 -0.68 16.10
N ASP A 60 9.73 -1.48 16.98
CA ASP A 60 10.38 -2.62 17.64
C ASP A 60 10.78 -3.70 16.61
N MET A 61 9.90 -3.98 15.64
CA MET A 61 10.17 -4.94 14.56
C MET A 61 11.24 -4.45 13.59
N LEU A 62 11.24 -3.15 13.27
CA LEU A 62 12.22 -2.57 12.36
C LEU A 62 13.61 -2.52 13.01
N GLY A 63 13.69 -2.20 14.31
CA GLY A 63 14.92 -2.15 15.10
C GLY A 63 15.88 -1.00 14.72
N THR A 64 15.54 -0.22 13.69
CA THR A 64 16.29 0.95 13.23
C THR A 64 15.34 2.09 12.85
N PRO A 65 15.79 3.35 12.91
CA PRO A 65 14.99 4.46 12.41
C PRO A 65 14.77 4.37 10.90
N VAL A 66 13.54 4.67 10.45
CA VAL A 66 13.23 4.85 9.03
C VAL A 66 14.03 6.02 8.47
N ASN A 67 14.55 5.89 7.25
CA ASN A 67 15.22 6.97 6.53
C ASN A 67 14.35 8.24 6.51
N ALA A 68 14.94 9.39 6.78
CA ALA A 68 14.23 10.66 6.92
C ALA A 68 13.37 11.02 5.68
N LEU A 69 13.79 10.64 4.48
CA LEU A 69 13.04 10.88 3.23
C LEU A 69 11.72 10.08 3.18
N TYR A 70 11.70 8.90 3.81
CA TYR A 70 10.57 7.98 3.80
C TYR A 70 9.73 8.05 5.08
N LYS A 71 10.26 8.66 6.15
CA LYS A 71 9.61 8.70 7.47
C LYS A 71 8.17 9.21 7.41
N GLY A 72 7.92 10.28 6.64
CA GLY A 72 6.59 10.87 6.51
C GLY A 72 5.57 9.90 5.91
N ILE A 73 5.90 9.28 4.78
CA ILE A 73 5.02 8.33 4.10
C ILE A 73 4.87 7.02 4.88
N CYS A 74 5.93 6.52 5.51
CA CYS A 74 5.84 5.34 6.36
C CYS A 74 4.94 5.59 7.57
N THR A 75 5.02 6.77 8.19
CA THR A 75 4.15 7.13 9.30
C THR A 75 2.68 7.19 8.87
N ASP A 76 2.40 7.82 7.72
CA ASP A 76 1.04 7.86 7.17
C ASP A 76 0.47 6.45 6.92
N LEU A 77 1.27 5.56 6.31
CA LEU A 77 0.84 4.21 5.96
C LEU A 77 0.58 3.34 7.19
N VAL A 78 1.46 3.36 8.21
CA VAL A 78 1.24 2.61 9.47
C VAL A 78 -0.05 3.07 10.16
N GLY A 79 -0.23 4.39 10.29
CA GLY A 79 -1.42 4.96 10.93
C GLY A 79 -2.70 4.65 10.15
N SER A 80 -2.68 4.86 8.83
CA SER A 80 -3.82 4.60 7.96
C SER A 80 -4.22 3.12 7.97
N LEU A 81 -3.25 2.22 7.81
CA LEU A 81 -3.50 0.78 7.81
C LEU A 81 -4.12 0.33 9.13
N HIS A 82 -3.56 0.78 10.25
CA HIS A 82 -4.11 0.45 11.56
C HIS A 82 -5.56 0.94 11.70
N LEU A 83 -5.85 2.21 11.39
CA LEU A 83 -7.19 2.78 11.53
C LEU A 83 -8.24 2.09 10.64
N ILE A 84 -7.82 1.57 9.49
CA ILE A 84 -8.66 0.76 8.62
C ILE A 84 -8.95 -0.59 9.28
N VAL A 85 -7.90 -1.32 9.67
CA VAL A 85 -8.03 -2.70 10.17
C VAL A 85 -8.85 -2.78 11.46
N VAL A 86 -8.74 -1.79 12.33
CA VAL A 86 -9.49 -1.78 13.60
C VAL A 86 -10.92 -1.28 13.48
N ASN A 87 -11.35 -0.83 12.30
CA ASN A 87 -12.71 -0.37 12.11
C ASN A 87 -13.68 -1.56 12.15
N ALA A 88 -14.75 -1.47 12.94
CA ALA A 88 -15.76 -2.52 13.05
C ALA A 88 -16.37 -2.95 11.70
N ARG A 89 -16.45 -2.03 10.73
CA ARG A 89 -16.99 -2.31 9.39
C ARG A 89 -15.96 -2.88 8.42
N PHE A 90 -14.67 -2.84 8.76
CA PHE A 90 -13.64 -3.28 7.86
C PHE A 90 -13.73 -4.80 7.67
N ASN A 91 -13.70 -5.21 6.41
CA ASN A 91 -13.56 -6.60 6.02
C ASN A 91 -12.45 -6.66 4.98
N LYS A 92 -11.46 -7.53 5.21
CA LYS A 92 -10.35 -7.73 4.29
C LYS A 92 -10.84 -8.48 3.06
N ASP A 93 -10.37 -8.06 1.89
CA ASP A 93 -10.60 -8.74 0.62
C ASP A 93 -9.33 -8.69 -0.27
N PRO A 94 -9.24 -9.54 -1.31
CA PRO A 94 -8.09 -9.52 -2.21
C PRO A 94 -7.81 -8.19 -2.93
N VAL A 95 -8.81 -7.32 -3.14
CA VAL A 95 -8.59 -5.99 -3.75
C VAL A 95 -7.84 -5.09 -2.77
N PHE A 96 -8.22 -5.12 -1.49
CA PHE A 96 -7.47 -4.46 -0.42
C PHE A 96 -6.02 -4.97 -0.35
N SER A 97 -5.82 -6.29 -0.37
CA SER A 97 -4.49 -6.90 -0.28
C SER A 97 -3.62 -6.49 -1.48
N LEU A 98 -4.18 -6.54 -2.69
CA LEU A 98 -3.51 -6.07 -3.91
C LEU A 98 -3.07 -4.60 -3.81
N GLY A 99 -3.96 -3.72 -3.35
CA GLY A 99 -3.62 -2.30 -3.21
C GLY A 99 -2.61 -2.00 -2.11
N LEU A 100 -2.63 -2.77 -1.01
CA LEU A 100 -1.63 -2.68 0.05
C LEU A 100 -0.24 -3.10 -0.44
N VAL A 101 -0.14 -4.21 -1.16
CA VAL A 101 1.11 -4.66 -1.78
C VAL A 101 1.60 -3.63 -2.80
N ALA A 102 0.73 -3.20 -3.72
CA ALA A 102 1.10 -2.27 -4.78
C ALA A 102 1.66 -0.94 -4.25
N VAL A 103 1.05 -0.37 -3.21
CA VAL A 103 1.54 0.91 -2.65
C VAL A 103 2.83 0.73 -1.85
N LEU A 104 2.98 -0.37 -1.11
CA LEU A 104 4.22 -0.63 -0.38
C LEU A 104 5.37 -0.87 -1.35
N ASP A 105 5.15 -1.65 -2.40
CA ASP A 105 6.15 -1.89 -3.45
C ASP A 105 6.53 -0.59 -4.17
N LEU A 106 5.55 0.25 -4.53
CA LEU A 106 5.81 1.55 -5.15
C LEU A 106 6.67 2.46 -4.25
N VAL A 107 6.28 2.60 -2.99
CA VAL A 107 6.97 3.48 -2.04
C VAL A 107 8.38 2.96 -1.74
N LEU A 108 8.54 1.65 -1.61
CA LEU A 108 9.80 1.05 -1.16
C LEU A 108 10.74 0.64 -2.29
N LYS A 109 10.29 0.69 -3.55
CA LYS A 109 11.07 0.34 -4.76
C LYS A 109 12.49 0.91 -4.74
N ASN A 110 12.62 2.19 -4.42
CA ASN A 110 13.89 2.93 -4.46
C ASN A 110 14.50 3.15 -3.08
N TYR A 111 14.00 2.46 -2.05
CA TYR A 111 14.54 2.60 -0.70
C TYR A 111 16.03 2.16 -0.70
N PRO A 112 16.95 2.93 -0.10
CA PRO A 112 18.39 2.70 -0.25
C PRO A 112 18.84 1.31 0.22
N GLU A 113 18.36 0.84 1.37
CA GLU A 113 18.67 -0.48 1.90
C GLU A 113 17.50 -1.46 1.65
N GLN A 114 17.58 -2.27 0.60
CA GLN A 114 16.49 -3.16 0.18
C GLN A 114 16.09 -4.21 1.22
N ASP A 115 17.02 -4.68 2.06
CA ASP A 115 16.69 -5.56 3.17
C ASP A 115 15.90 -4.83 4.27
N THR A 116 16.21 -3.55 4.51
CA THR A 116 15.41 -2.70 5.40
C THR A 116 14.05 -2.43 4.78
N ALA A 117 13.96 -2.22 3.46
CA ALA A 117 12.70 -2.04 2.75
C ALA A 117 11.75 -3.23 2.95
N LYS A 118 12.24 -4.46 2.78
CA LYS A 118 11.48 -5.67 3.08
C LYS A 118 11.02 -5.73 4.54
N LYS A 119 11.92 -5.43 5.49
CA LYS A 119 11.56 -5.36 6.91
C LYS A 119 10.50 -4.29 7.20
N ILE A 120 10.53 -3.15 6.51
CA ILE A 120 9.51 -2.10 6.63
C ILE A 120 8.16 -2.65 6.17
N LYS A 121 8.09 -3.33 5.02
CA LYS A 121 6.85 -3.98 4.53
C LYS A 121 6.30 -4.96 5.57
N THR A 122 7.12 -5.91 6.02
CA THR A 122 6.74 -6.89 7.06
C THR A 122 6.25 -6.20 8.33
N ALA A 123 7.02 -5.25 8.86
CA ALA A 123 6.68 -4.56 10.10
C ALA A 123 5.38 -3.75 9.98
N MET A 124 5.13 -3.10 8.84
CA MET A 124 3.88 -2.37 8.59
C MET A 124 2.67 -3.30 8.65
N ILE A 125 2.71 -4.41 7.89
CA ILE A 125 1.61 -5.37 7.80
C ILE A 125 1.37 -6.03 9.16
N THR A 126 2.42 -6.56 9.79
CA THR A 126 2.30 -7.24 11.09
C THR A 126 1.90 -6.30 12.23
N SER A 127 2.35 -5.03 12.22
CA SER A 127 1.94 -4.06 13.24
C SER A 127 0.46 -3.70 13.19
N ALA A 128 -0.20 -3.91 12.04
CA ALA A 128 -1.64 -3.79 11.90
C ALA A 128 -2.41 -5.07 12.28
N GLY A 129 -1.70 -6.16 12.66
CA GLY A 129 -2.31 -7.46 12.98
C GLY A 129 -2.64 -8.32 11.76
N LEU A 130 -1.99 -8.04 10.62
CA LEU A 130 -2.15 -8.81 9.38
C LEU A 130 -0.94 -9.74 9.16
N ASP A 131 -1.14 -10.77 8.35
CA ASP A 131 -0.08 -11.70 7.92
C ASP A 131 0.43 -11.33 6.52
N GLU A 132 1.73 -11.10 6.36
CA GLU A 132 2.32 -10.71 5.08
C GLU A 132 2.17 -11.78 4.01
N ALA A 133 2.33 -13.07 4.36
CA ALA A 133 2.23 -14.14 3.39
C ALA A 133 0.81 -14.31 2.86
N GLU A 134 -0.21 -14.14 3.71
CA GLU A 134 -1.61 -14.12 3.31
C GLU A 134 -1.92 -12.93 2.39
N ILE A 135 -1.47 -11.72 2.76
CA ILE A 135 -1.65 -10.51 1.95
C ILE A 135 -1.00 -10.67 0.56
N ASP A 136 0.24 -11.16 0.51
CA ASP A 136 0.96 -11.38 -0.74
C ASP A 136 0.28 -12.45 -1.61
N ALA A 137 -0.20 -13.54 -1.00
CA ALA A 137 -0.89 -14.61 -1.73
C ALA A 137 -2.23 -14.14 -2.32
N GLU A 138 -3.02 -13.38 -1.57
CA GLU A 138 -4.29 -12.81 -2.05
C GLU A 138 -4.08 -11.81 -3.18
N ALA A 139 -3.10 -10.91 -3.02
CA ALA A 139 -2.73 -9.94 -4.04
C ALA A 139 -2.30 -10.65 -5.34
N ALA A 140 -1.38 -11.62 -5.25
CA ALA A 140 -0.90 -12.38 -6.39
C ALA A 140 -2.01 -13.18 -7.08
N SER A 141 -2.94 -13.76 -6.31
CA SER A 141 -4.07 -14.51 -6.87
C SER A 141 -5.01 -13.62 -7.67
N LEU A 142 -5.35 -12.43 -7.16
CA LEU A 142 -6.22 -11.49 -7.87
C LEU A 142 -5.53 -10.91 -9.11
N GLU A 143 -4.26 -10.56 -8.99
CA GLU A 143 -3.47 -10.03 -10.11
C GLU A 143 -3.30 -11.07 -11.23
N ALA A 144 -3.02 -12.33 -10.88
CA ALA A 144 -2.94 -13.42 -11.85
C ALA A 144 -4.27 -13.65 -12.58
N TRP A 145 -5.41 -13.49 -11.90
CA TRP A 145 -6.72 -13.55 -12.53
C TRP A 145 -6.97 -12.36 -13.48
N ALA A 146 -6.49 -11.17 -13.13
CA ALA A 146 -6.65 -9.96 -13.94
C ALA A 146 -5.74 -9.96 -15.19
N GLN A 147 -4.63 -10.71 -15.15
CA GLN A 147 -3.68 -10.76 -16.26
C GLN A 147 -4.35 -11.23 -17.57
N GLY A 148 -4.19 -10.43 -18.62
CA GLY A 148 -4.75 -10.74 -19.94
C GLY A 148 -6.24 -10.38 -20.10
N LYS A 149 -6.87 -9.81 -19.06
CA LYS A 149 -8.21 -9.24 -19.15
C LYS A 149 -8.19 -7.83 -19.74
N THR A 150 -9.35 -7.44 -20.24
CA THR A 150 -9.64 -6.08 -20.71
C THR A 150 -10.29 -5.23 -19.61
N LYS A 151 -10.29 -3.91 -19.77
CA LYS A 151 -11.03 -2.97 -18.91
C LYS A 151 -12.51 -3.37 -18.76
N ASP A 152 -13.16 -3.76 -19.87
CA ASP A 152 -14.58 -4.11 -19.89
C ASP A 152 -14.86 -5.40 -19.11
N GLU A 153 -13.95 -6.39 -19.16
CA GLU A 153 -14.08 -7.61 -18.36
C GLU A 153 -13.95 -7.34 -16.85
N ILE A 154 -13.06 -6.41 -16.45
CA ILE A 154 -12.98 -5.95 -15.06
C ILE A 154 -14.28 -5.24 -14.66
N ALA A 155 -14.79 -4.36 -15.52
CA ALA A 155 -16.05 -3.65 -15.27
C ALA A 155 -17.24 -4.62 -15.13
N SER A 156 -17.35 -5.64 -15.99
CA SER A 156 -18.36 -6.70 -15.89
C SER A 156 -18.25 -7.48 -14.57
N ALA A 157 -17.03 -7.87 -14.17
CA ALA A 157 -16.83 -8.49 -12.86
C ALA A 157 -17.26 -7.57 -11.72
N LEU A 158 -16.95 -6.28 -11.78
CA LEU A 158 -17.38 -5.29 -10.79
C LEU A 158 -18.89 -5.00 -10.82
N LYS A 159 -19.61 -5.30 -11.90
CA LYS A 159 -21.09 -5.32 -11.89
C LYS A 159 -21.64 -6.51 -11.10
N GLY A 160 -20.81 -7.50 -10.80
CA GLY A 160 -21.17 -8.76 -10.17
C GLY A 160 -21.46 -9.87 -11.18
N GLU A 161 -21.07 -9.70 -12.45
CA GLU A 161 -21.30 -10.68 -13.51
C GLU A 161 -20.25 -11.80 -13.45
N GLY A 162 -20.69 -13.04 -13.65
CA GLY A 162 -19.84 -14.23 -13.60
C GLY A 162 -19.51 -14.71 -12.18
N ASP A 163 -18.50 -15.58 -12.08
CA ASP A 163 -18.09 -16.29 -10.86
C ASP A 163 -16.65 -15.95 -10.43
N SER A 164 -16.10 -14.86 -10.96
CA SER A 164 -14.73 -14.43 -10.65
C SER A 164 -14.55 -13.99 -9.20
N PRO A 165 -13.30 -14.00 -8.67
CA PRO A 165 -13.01 -13.45 -7.35
C PRO A 165 -13.47 -11.99 -7.20
N LEU A 166 -13.27 -11.17 -8.24
CA LEU A 166 -13.68 -9.77 -8.22
C LEU A 166 -15.21 -9.61 -8.22
N ALA A 167 -15.94 -10.47 -8.95
CA ALA A 167 -17.39 -10.47 -8.93
C ALA A 167 -17.95 -10.87 -7.56
N ALA A 168 -17.34 -11.85 -6.88
CA ALA A 168 -17.71 -12.21 -5.52
C ALA A 168 -17.51 -11.04 -4.54
N ILE A 169 -16.38 -10.34 -4.62
CA ILE A 169 -16.07 -9.15 -3.80
C ILE A 169 -17.08 -8.04 -4.06
N SER A 170 -17.38 -7.75 -5.33
CA SER A 170 -18.37 -6.72 -5.69
C SER A 170 -19.78 -7.07 -5.19
N ASN A 171 -20.22 -8.32 -5.37
CA ASN A 171 -21.52 -8.76 -4.90
C ASN A 171 -21.63 -8.69 -3.36
N ALA A 172 -20.57 -9.05 -2.64
CA ALA A 172 -20.52 -8.89 -1.19
C ALA A 172 -20.61 -7.41 -0.76
N ALA A 173 -19.87 -6.53 -1.43
CA ALA A 173 -19.94 -5.08 -1.17
C ALA A 173 -21.35 -4.53 -1.47
N LYS A 174 -21.96 -4.93 -2.59
CA LYS A 174 -23.32 -4.51 -2.98
C LYS A 174 -24.38 -4.97 -1.99
N ALA A 175 -24.25 -6.18 -1.45
CA ALA A 175 -25.16 -6.75 -0.46
C ALA A 175 -24.99 -6.16 0.95
N ASP A 176 -23.87 -5.51 1.26
CA ASP A 176 -23.63 -4.90 2.57
C ASP A 176 -23.90 -3.39 2.56
N GLU A 177 -24.97 -2.98 3.24
CA GLU A 177 -25.31 -1.57 3.48
C GLU A 177 -24.19 -0.84 4.25
N TYR A 178 -23.52 -1.55 5.16
CA TYR A 178 -22.45 -1.02 5.98
C TYR A 178 -21.05 -1.31 5.43
N TRP A 179 -20.96 -1.69 4.15
CA TRP A 179 -19.69 -1.86 3.48
C TRP A 179 -18.82 -0.60 3.67
N MET A 180 -17.57 -0.83 4.05
CA MET A 180 -16.60 0.24 4.26
C MET A 180 -15.58 0.22 3.13
N TYR A 181 -15.56 1.30 2.35
CA TYR A 181 -14.43 1.61 1.49
C TYR A 181 -13.16 1.79 2.31
N SER A 182 -12.04 1.29 1.79
CA SER A 182 -10.70 1.55 2.33
C SER A 182 -9.81 2.10 1.22
N ARG A 183 -8.84 2.95 1.59
CA ARG A 183 -7.91 3.52 0.60
C ARG A 183 -7.20 2.43 -0.21
N PHE A 184 -6.81 1.33 0.43
CA PHE A 184 -6.10 0.23 -0.24
C PHE A 184 -7.01 -0.55 -1.17
N PHE A 185 -8.34 -0.60 -0.94
CA PHE A 185 -9.28 -1.10 -1.94
C PHE A 185 -9.23 -0.24 -3.22
N GLY A 186 -9.26 1.09 -3.08
CA GLY A 186 -9.11 1.98 -4.24
C GLY A 186 -7.77 1.83 -4.95
N LEU A 187 -6.67 1.72 -4.20
CA LEU A 187 -5.34 1.49 -4.79
C LEU A 187 -5.24 0.11 -5.47
N GLY A 188 -5.97 -0.89 -4.99
CA GLY A 188 -6.10 -2.19 -5.66
C GLY A 188 -6.79 -2.06 -7.01
N LEU A 189 -7.83 -1.23 -7.10
CA LEU A 189 -8.45 -0.90 -8.39
C LEU A 189 -7.49 -0.14 -9.30
N VAL A 190 -6.70 0.82 -8.80
CA VAL A 190 -5.64 1.47 -9.61
C VAL A 190 -4.63 0.44 -10.13
N ARG A 191 -4.25 -0.54 -9.30
CA ARG A 191 -3.36 -1.61 -9.76
C ARG A 191 -4.01 -2.47 -10.85
N LEU A 192 -5.29 -2.81 -10.72
CA LEU A 192 -6.03 -3.52 -11.78
C LEU A 192 -6.08 -2.71 -13.09
N MET A 193 -6.25 -1.38 -13.01
CA MET A 193 -6.17 -0.51 -14.20
C MET A 193 -4.84 -0.68 -14.93
N ASP A 194 -3.73 -0.65 -14.20
CA ASP A 194 -2.39 -0.88 -14.76
C ASP A 194 -2.27 -2.29 -15.38
N THR A 195 -2.74 -3.32 -14.68
CA THR A 195 -2.72 -4.71 -15.16
C THR A 195 -3.46 -4.91 -16.48
N VAL A 196 -4.58 -4.21 -16.69
CA VAL A 196 -5.38 -4.30 -17.93
C VAL A 196 -5.03 -3.22 -18.97
N GLY A 197 -3.95 -2.47 -18.75
CA GLY A 197 -3.42 -1.50 -19.71
C GLY A 197 -4.22 -0.20 -19.81
N VAL A 198 -4.97 0.17 -18.77
CA VAL A 198 -5.55 1.51 -18.65
C VAL A 198 -4.43 2.50 -18.34
N GLU A 199 -4.44 3.62 -19.07
CA GLU A 199 -3.44 4.68 -18.93
C GLU A 199 -3.37 5.20 -17.48
N GLN A 200 -2.15 5.25 -16.94
CA GLN A 200 -1.85 5.65 -15.57
C GLN A 200 -1.80 7.18 -15.44
N ASP A 201 -2.93 7.82 -15.74
CA ASP A 201 -3.15 9.26 -15.66
C ASP A 201 -4.30 9.61 -14.70
N MET A 202 -4.25 10.80 -14.09
CA MET A 202 -5.24 11.25 -13.11
C MET A 202 -6.65 11.35 -13.70
N SER A 203 -6.78 11.89 -14.92
CA SER A 203 -8.09 12.09 -15.56
C SER A 203 -8.69 10.75 -15.99
N VAL A 204 -7.88 9.88 -16.60
CA VAL A 204 -8.31 8.55 -17.06
C VAL A 204 -8.70 7.67 -15.86
N ALA A 205 -7.93 7.71 -14.78
CA ALA A 205 -8.24 6.96 -13.57
C ALA A 205 -9.50 7.49 -12.86
N TYR A 206 -9.76 8.80 -12.89
CA TYR A 206 -10.99 9.37 -12.34
C TYR A 206 -12.23 8.78 -13.04
N ASP A 207 -12.27 8.83 -14.37
CA ASP A 207 -13.38 8.30 -15.16
C ASP A 207 -13.54 6.79 -14.92
N CYS A 208 -12.42 6.07 -14.81
CA CYS A 208 -12.43 4.64 -14.53
C CYS A 208 -12.95 4.34 -13.11
N MET A 209 -12.58 5.12 -12.10
CA MET A 209 -13.09 4.97 -10.73
C MET A 209 -14.59 5.29 -10.62
N GLU A 210 -15.05 6.34 -11.29
CA GLU A 210 -16.46 6.70 -11.35
C GLU A 210 -17.29 5.57 -11.98
N GLU A 211 -16.80 5.00 -13.08
CA GLU A 211 -17.42 3.83 -13.71
C GLU A 211 -17.41 2.61 -12.80
N TRP A 212 -16.25 2.22 -12.27
CA TRP A 212 -16.05 0.98 -11.53
C TRP A 212 -16.74 0.99 -10.17
N VAL A 213 -16.58 2.06 -9.39
CA VAL A 213 -17.15 2.16 -8.03
C VAL A 213 -18.57 2.72 -8.09
N GLY A 214 -18.79 3.78 -8.86
CA GLY A 214 -20.08 4.46 -8.95
C GLY A 214 -21.11 3.66 -9.73
N THR A 215 -20.80 3.30 -10.97
CA THR A 215 -21.77 2.66 -11.87
C THR A 215 -21.84 1.15 -11.69
N CYS A 216 -20.69 0.46 -11.62
CA CYS A 216 -20.68 -1.01 -11.57
C CYS A 216 -21.02 -1.56 -10.17
N MET A 217 -20.36 -1.02 -9.14
CA MET A 217 -20.62 -1.42 -7.74
C MET A 217 -21.80 -0.68 -7.10
N GLY A 218 -22.24 0.47 -7.65
CA GLY A 218 -23.32 1.25 -7.05
C GLY A 218 -22.95 1.86 -5.69
N LYS A 219 -21.67 2.19 -5.47
CA LYS A 219 -21.14 2.75 -4.21
C LYS A 219 -20.63 4.19 -4.42
N PRO A 220 -20.57 5.02 -3.37
CA PRO A 220 -19.99 6.35 -3.46
C PRO A 220 -18.52 6.29 -3.94
N PHE A 221 -18.19 7.00 -5.02
CA PHE A 221 -16.90 6.88 -5.71
C PHE A 221 -15.93 8.04 -5.45
N TYR A 222 -16.41 9.19 -4.96
CA TYR A 222 -15.57 10.39 -4.79
C TYR A 222 -14.31 10.16 -3.95
N THR A 223 -14.40 9.35 -2.89
CA THR A 223 -13.22 9.00 -2.09
C THR A 223 -12.23 8.16 -2.89
N ALA A 224 -12.71 7.21 -3.71
CA ALA A 224 -11.85 6.42 -4.57
C ALA A 224 -11.11 7.26 -5.62
N CYS A 225 -11.78 8.25 -6.22
CA CYS A 225 -11.15 9.22 -7.11
C CYS A 225 -10.12 10.10 -6.39
N SER A 226 -10.45 10.57 -5.18
CA SER A 226 -9.51 11.36 -4.38
C SER A 226 -8.25 10.56 -4.01
N ASP A 227 -8.41 9.27 -3.70
CA ASP A 227 -7.30 8.39 -3.37
C ASP A 227 -6.46 8.04 -4.60
N SER A 228 -7.07 7.85 -5.78
CA SER A 228 -6.32 7.69 -7.04
C SER A 228 -5.53 8.96 -7.39
N ASP A 229 -6.12 10.14 -7.20
CA ASP A 229 -5.41 11.41 -7.40
C ASP A 229 -4.20 11.54 -6.48
N LEU A 230 -4.38 11.20 -5.20
CA LEU A 230 -3.29 11.23 -4.25
C LEU A 230 -2.20 10.24 -4.65
N TYR A 231 -2.56 9.04 -5.12
CA TYR A 231 -1.62 8.05 -5.61
C TYR A 231 -0.75 8.59 -6.75
N PHE A 232 -1.33 9.17 -7.81
CA PHE A 232 -0.55 9.70 -8.93
C PHE A 232 0.34 10.88 -8.53
N LYS A 233 -0.13 11.74 -7.62
CA LYS A 233 0.69 12.81 -7.04
C LYS A 233 1.90 12.26 -6.28
N GLN A 234 1.72 11.19 -5.49
CA GLN A 234 2.83 10.57 -4.76
C GLN A 234 3.77 9.81 -5.68
N LYS A 235 3.24 9.06 -6.65
CA LYS A 235 4.03 8.41 -7.70
C LYS A 235 4.92 9.41 -8.43
N GLY A 236 4.37 10.55 -8.85
CA GLY A 236 5.16 11.61 -9.50
C GLY A 236 6.28 12.18 -8.62
N LYS A 237 6.05 12.31 -7.31
CA LYS A 237 7.11 12.72 -6.36
C LYS A 237 8.20 11.65 -6.21
N LEU A 238 7.83 10.38 -6.17
CA LEU A 238 8.78 9.27 -6.11
C LEU A 238 9.62 9.18 -7.40
N ASP A 239 9.00 9.35 -8.56
CA ASP A 239 9.67 9.36 -9.86
C ASP A 239 10.67 10.55 -9.96
N MET A 240 10.29 11.72 -9.45
CA MET A 240 11.17 12.89 -9.34
C MET A 240 12.34 12.64 -8.37
N MET A 241 12.06 12.04 -7.21
CA MET A 241 13.09 11.69 -6.22
C MET A 241 14.08 10.68 -6.79
N GLU A 242 13.61 9.66 -7.52
CA GLU A 242 14.46 8.68 -8.20
C GLU A 242 15.39 9.35 -9.22
N THR A 243 14.86 10.27 -10.02
CA THR A 243 15.64 11.03 -11.01
C THR A 243 16.72 11.87 -10.32
N MET A 244 16.36 12.59 -9.26
CA MET A 244 17.31 13.39 -8.47
C MET A 244 18.41 12.54 -7.82
N MET A 245 18.07 11.37 -7.28
CA MET A 245 19.08 10.46 -6.70
C MET A 245 20.07 9.95 -7.75
N LYS A 246 19.58 9.57 -8.94
CA LYS A 246 20.44 9.16 -10.07
C LYS A 246 21.37 10.30 -10.51
N GLU A 247 20.88 11.53 -10.59
CA GLU A 247 21.71 12.69 -10.93
C GLU A 247 22.81 12.97 -9.89
N ILE A 248 22.49 12.84 -8.60
CA ILE A 248 23.45 12.98 -7.51
C ILE A 248 24.53 11.90 -7.60
N GLU A 249 24.15 10.63 -7.79
CA GLU A 249 25.11 9.53 -7.96
C GLU A 249 26.05 9.74 -9.14
N ILE A 250 25.53 10.17 -10.29
CA ILE A 250 26.33 10.46 -11.48
C ILE A 250 27.35 11.57 -11.17
N ARG A 251 26.90 12.63 -10.49
CA ARG A 251 27.76 13.76 -10.09
C ARG A 251 28.84 13.33 -9.11
N GLU A 252 28.52 12.47 -8.13
CA GLU A 252 29.49 11.96 -7.18
C GLU A 252 30.51 11.03 -7.81
N LYS A 253 30.08 10.13 -8.71
CA LYS A 253 30.98 9.27 -9.50
C LYS A 253 31.94 10.11 -10.35
N LYS A 254 31.44 11.18 -11.00
CA LYS A 254 32.27 12.13 -11.75
C LYS A 254 33.30 12.82 -10.84
N ARG A 255 32.87 13.39 -9.71
CA ARG A 255 33.78 14.01 -8.73
C ARG A 255 34.80 13.04 -8.13
N MET A 256 34.45 11.76 -8.02
CA MET A 256 35.39 10.72 -7.57
C MET A 256 36.41 10.41 -8.67
N ALA A 257 35.98 10.29 -9.93
CA ALA A 257 36.86 10.08 -11.08
C ALA A 257 37.85 11.25 -11.25
N ASP A 258 37.37 12.50 -11.24
CA ASP A 258 38.20 13.70 -11.36
C ASP A 258 39.29 13.74 -10.26
N ARG A 259 38.93 13.39 -9.02
CA ARG A 259 39.89 13.31 -7.89
C ARG A 259 40.91 12.18 -8.03
N LEU A 260 40.55 11.08 -8.67
CA LEU A 260 41.49 9.98 -8.94
C LEU A 260 42.43 10.33 -10.08
N GLU A 261 41.93 10.99 -11.12
CA GLU A 261 42.72 11.49 -12.25
C GLU A 261 43.73 12.55 -11.81
N GLU A 262 43.31 13.56 -11.03
CA GLU A 262 44.22 14.57 -10.45
C GLU A 262 45.34 13.93 -9.60
N LYS A 263 45.02 12.91 -8.81
CA LYS A 263 46.02 12.16 -8.03
C LYS A 263 46.98 11.38 -8.92
N ALA A 264 46.49 10.74 -9.98
CA ALA A 264 47.32 10.02 -10.94
C ALA A 264 48.25 10.98 -11.69
N GLU A 265 47.76 12.12 -12.15
CA GLU A 265 48.58 13.15 -12.80
C GLU A 265 49.66 13.71 -11.87
N MET A 266 49.31 14.01 -10.61
CA MET A 266 50.30 14.47 -9.63
C MET A 266 51.36 13.41 -9.36
N ALA A 267 50.99 12.13 -9.29
CA ALA A 267 51.94 11.04 -9.12
C ALA A 267 52.87 10.88 -10.33
N LEU A 268 52.35 10.99 -11.55
CA LEU A 268 53.14 10.95 -12.78
C LEU A 268 54.12 12.13 -12.87
N LYS A 269 53.65 13.36 -12.64
CA LYS A 269 54.51 14.56 -12.63
C LYS A 269 55.61 14.48 -11.58
N LYS A 270 55.32 13.87 -10.42
CA LYS A 270 56.34 13.63 -9.38
C LYS A 270 57.37 12.59 -9.86
N ALA A 271 56.92 11.47 -10.41
CA ALA A 271 57.82 10.44 -10.93
C ALA A 271 58.73 10.97 -12.06
N GLU A 272 58.19 11.77 -13.00
CA GLU A 272 58.98 12.41 -14.05
C GLU A 272 60.04 13.37 -13.48
N LYS A 273 59.67 14.19 -12.49
CA LYS A 273 60.63 15.07 -11.80
C LYS A 273 61.73 14.28 -11.08
N ASP A 274 61.37 13.20 -10.41
CA ASP A 274 62.32 12.36 -9.68
C ASP A 274 63.32 11.69 -10.66
N VAL A 275 62.87 11.26 -11.84
CA VAL A 275 63.74 10.73 -12.91
C VAL A 275 64.68 11.79 -13.45
N LEU A 276 64.16 12.97 -13.83
CA LEU A 276 64.98 14.07 -14.35
C LEU A 276 66.04 14.53 -13.33
N MET A 277 65.69 14.58 -12.04
CA MET A 277 66.61 14.94 -10.98
C MET A 277 67.72 13.89 -10.81
N ALA A 278 67.37 12.60 -10.91
CA ALA A 278 68.37 11.52 -10.86
C ALA A 278 69.34 11.55 -12.05
N GLU A 279 68.84 11.82 -13.28
CA GLU A 279 69.67 12.00 -14.47
C GLU A 279 70.63 13.20 -14.32
N GLN A 280 70.14 14.30 -13.76
CA GLN A 280 70.94 15.51 -13.56
C GLN A 280 72.05 15.29 -12.53
N ILE A 281 71.75 14.59 -11.43
CA ILE A 281 72.75 14.18 -10.43
C ILE A 281 73.80 13.26 -11.05
N ALA A 282 73.41 12.32 -11.90
CA ALA A 282 74.35 11.42 -12.59
C ALA A 282 75.29 12.19 -13.54
N LEU A 283 74.75 13.15 -14.30
CA LEU A 283 75.51 14.03 -15.19
C LEU A 283 76.50 14.93 -14.43
N GLU A 284 76.13 15.47 -13.28
CA GLU A 284 77.04 16.25 -12.43
C GLU A 284 78.15 15.37 -11.86
N ALA A 285 77.84 14.16 -11.39
CA ALA A 285 78.83 13.22 -10.88
C ALA A 285 79.83 12.75 -11.96
N GLU A 286 79.41 12.61 -13.23
CA GLU A 286 80.32 12.34 -14.35
C GLU A 286 81.22 13.54 -14.67
N LYS A 287 80.68 14.77 -14.61
CA LYS A 287 81.49 15.99 -14.83
C LYS A 287 82.54 16.19 -13.75
N GLU A 288 82.22 15.90 -12.48
CA GLU A 288 83.20 15.96 -11.38
C GLU A 288 84.30 14.89 -11.51
N LYS A 289 84.00 13.73 -12.10
CA LYS A 289 85.01 12.69 -12.38
C LYS A 289 85.93 13.03 -13.55
N GLN A 290 85.49 13.85 -14.50
CA GLN A 290 86.28 14.27 -15.65
C GLN A 290 87.17 15.50 -15.37
N SER A 291 86.90 16.23 -14.29
CA SER A 291 87.68 17.41 -13.88
C SER A 291 88.72 17.13 -12.79
N ALA A 292 88.82 15.89 -12.31
CA ALA A 292 89.81 15.38 -11.36
C ALA A 292 90.89 14.56 -12.08
#